data_AF-A0A4U6WY59-F1
#
_entry.id   AF-A0A4U6WY59-F1
#
_cell.length_a   1.000
_cell.length_b   1.000
_cell.length_c   1.000
_cell.angle_alpha   90.00
_cell.angle_beta   90.00
_cell.angle_gamma   90.00
#
_symmetry.space_group_name_H-M   'P 1'
#
loop_
_entity.id
_entity.type
_entity.pdbx_description
1 polymer ?
#
loop_
_entity_poly.entity_id
_entity_poly.type
_entity_poly.pdbx_seq_one_letter_code
_entity_poly.pdbx_strand_id
1 'polypeptide(L)' 'MVPNSGYQYTIPSCLRPGYYLVRHETLALHASYTYPGVQFYPGCHQLQVSGSGTK' A
#
# COMPACT_ATOMS: atom_id res chain seq x y z
N MET A 1 19.16 17.69 -0.77
CA MET A 1 17.83 17.08 -0.57
C MET A 1 18.04 15.57 -0.57
N VAL A 2 17.76 14.87 0.53
CA VAL A 2 17.88 13.41 0.57
C VAL A 2 16.71 12.83 -0.21
N PRO A 3 16.93 11.98 -1.23
CA PRO A 3 15.83 11.37 -1.97
C PRO A 3 15.02 10.44 -1.05
N ASN A 4 13.69 10.48 -1.20
CA ASN A 4 12.79 9.57 -0.51
C ASN A 4 13.12 8.12 -0.92
N SER A 5 13.44 7.27 0.06
CA SER A 5 13.77 5.85 -0.17
C SER A 5 12.55 4.98 -0.53
N GLY A 6 11.34 5.53 -0.45
CA GLY A 6 10.10 4.81 -0.71
C GLY A 6 9.79 3.72 0.31
N TYR A 7 8.72 2.96 0.07
CA TYR A 7 8.36 1.78 0.86
C TYR A 7 8.25 0.57 -0.06
N GLN A 8 8.79 -0.57 0.35
CA GLN A 8 8.74 -1.82 -0.41
C GLN A 8 7.73 -2.78 0.19
N TYR A 9 6.97 -3.45 -0.67
CA TYR A 9 6.04 -4.50 -0.31
C TYR A 9 6.20 -5.68 -1.28
N THR A 10 5.94 -6.89 -0.80
CA THR A 10 6.04 -8.11 -1.60
C THR A 10 4.65 -8.62 -1.94
N ILE A 11 4.41 -8.90 -3.22
CA ILE A 11 3.19 -9.58 -3.64
C ILE A 11 3.25 -11.05 -3.16
N PRO A 12 2.23 -11.55 -2.44
CA PRO A 12 2.23 -12.94 -1.98
C PRO A 12 2.30 -13.92 -3.15
N SER A 13 3.20 -14.90 -3.08
CA SER A 13 3.41 -15.88 -4.16
C SER A 13 2.21 -16.81 -4.38
N CYS A 14 1.36 -16.97 -3.37
CA CYS A 14 0.14 -17.77 -3.45
C CYS A 14 -1.05 -17.03 -4.07
N LEU A 15 -0.94 -15.72 -4.32
CA LEU A 15 -2.00 -14.90 -4.91
C LEU A 15 -2.28 -15.33 -6.35
N ARG A 16 -3.56 -15.48 -6.71
CA ARG A 16 -3.95 -15.82 -8.08
C ARG A 16 -3.50 -14.74 -9.08
N PRO A 17 -3.06 -15.12 -10.30
CA PRO A 17 -2.79 -14.15 -11.36
C PRO A 17 -4.02 -13.33 -11.72
N GLY A 18 -3.84 -12.04 -12.01
CA GLY A 18 -4.94 -11.13 -12.34
C GLY A 18 -4.57 -9.65 -12.22
N TYR A 19 -5.56 -8.79 -12.45
CA TYR A 19 -5.42 -7.34 -12.26
C TYR A 19 -5.83 -6.95 -10.84
N TYR A 20 -4.95 -6.21 -10.15
CA TYR A 20 -5.13 -5.81 -8.76
C TYR A 20 -4.86 -4.32 -8.57
N LEU A 21 -5.57 -3.72 -7.62
CA LEU A 21 -5.24 -2.43 -7.04
C LEU A 21 -4.52 -2.64 -5.71
N VAL A 22 -3.31 -2.10 -5.58
CA VAL A 22 -2.63 -2.00 -4.29
C VAL A 22 -2.88 -0.61 -3.73
N ARG A 23 -3.64 -0.54 -2.63
CA ARG A 23 -3.85 0.69 -1.86
C ARG A 23 -2.78 0.78 -0.77
N HIS A 24 -1.73 1.54 -1.03
CA HIS A 24 -0.74 1.91 -0.01
C HIS A 24 -1.22 3.16 0.72
N GLU A 25 -1.07 3.21 2.04
CA GLU A 25 -1.54 4.35 2.83
C GLU A 25 -0.53 4.67 3.94
N THR A 26 -0.12 5.93 4.00
CA THR A 26 0.60 6.47 5.15
C THR A 26 -0.40 7.17 6.08
N LEU A 27 -0.27 6.92 7.38
CA LEU A 27 -1.06 7.59 8.42
C LEU A 27 -0.16 8.52 9.22
N ALA A 28 -0.45 9.83 9.23
CA ALA A 28 0.23 10.75 10.13
C ALA A 28 -0.57 10.86 11.44
N LEU A 29 0.08 10.51 12.56
CA LEU A 29 -0.56 10.37 13.87
C LEU A 29 -0.31 11.55 14.81
N HIS A 30 0.33 12.63 14.35
CA HIS A 30 0.75 13.73 15.22
C HIS A 30 -0.42 14.48 15.88
N ALA A 31 -1.66 14.33 15.38
CA ALA A 31 -2.87 14.88 15.97
C ALA A 31 -3.89 13.80 16.41
N SER A 32 -3.49 12.52 16.51
CA SER A 32 -4.42 11.39 16.74
C SER A 32 -5.07 11.35 18.12
N TYR A 33 -4.71 12.27 19.03
CA TYR A 33 -5.23 12.35 20.39
C TYR A 33 -6.62 13.03 20.49
N THR A 34 -7.16 13.56 19.39
CA THR A 34 -8.52 14.13 19.34
C THR A 34 -9.21 13.70 18.05
N TYR A 35 -10.50 13.41 18.10
CA TYR A 35 -11.26 13.00 16.93
C TYR A 35 -12.00 14.18 16.28
N PRO A 36 -11.88 14.39 14.95
CA PRO A 36 -10.98 13.70 14.01
C PRO A 36 -9.56 14.28 14.00
N GLY A 37 -8.51 13.43 14.01
CA GLY A 37 -7.11 13.89 14.11
C GLY A 37 -6.04 13.03 13.44
N VAL A 38 -6.37 11.82 12.98
CA VAL A 38 -5.48 11.04 12.09
C VAL A 38 -5.57 11.60 10.68
N GLN A 39 -4.42 11.78 10.03
CA GLN A 39 -4.36 12.22 8.63
C GLN A 39 -4.00 11.03 7.74
N PHE A 40 -4.85 10.77 6.74
CA PHE A 40 -4.77 9.64 5.84
C PHE A 40 -4.20 10.08 4.47
N TYR A 41 -3.13 9.44 4.00
CA TYR A 41 -2.50 9.70 2.71
C TYR A 41 -2.51 8.43 1.84
N PRO A 42 -3.65 8.07 1.22
CA PRO A 42 -3.76 6.90 0.37
C PRO A 42 -3.20 7.14 -1.04
N GLY A 43 -2.58 6.11 -1.60
CA GLY A 43 -2.15 6.02 -3.00
C GLY A 43 -2.43 4.64 -3.57
N CYS A 44 -2.77 4.56 -4.86
CA CYS A 44 -3.13 3.32 -5.52
C CYS A 44 -2.14 2.97 -6.64
N HIS A 45 -1.69 1.72 -6.68
CA HIS A 45 -0.92 1.15 -7.77
C HIS A 45 -1.76 0.12 -8.52
N GLN A 46 -1.76 0.18 -9.86
CA GLN A 46 -2.42 -0.80 -10.72
C GLN A 46 -1.41 -1.84 -11.15
N LEU A 47 -1.63 -3.09 -10.79
CA LEU A 47 -0.71 -4.18 -11.05
C LEU A 47 -1.40 -5.29 -11.87
N GLN A 48 -0.65 -5.89 -12.77
CA GLN A 48 -0.97 -7.20 -13.32
C GLN A 48 -0.08 -8.24 -12.60
N VAL A 49 -0.69 -9.03 -11.71
CA VAL A 49 -0.02 -10.11 -10.98
C VAL A 49 0.06 -11.34 -11.89
N SER A 50 1.25 -11.91 -12.01
CA SER A 50 1.52 -13.18 -12.71
C SER A 50 1.95 -14.26 -11.71
N GLY A 51 2.00 -15.52 -12.14
CA GLY A 51 2.42 -16.66 -11.32
C GLY A 51 1.50 -17.87 -11.43
N SER A 52 1.57 -18.77 -10.46
CA SER A 52 0.75 -19.99 -10.38
C SER A 52 -0.03 -20.09 -9.06
N GLY A 53 -0.14 -18.99 -8.32
CA GLY A 53 -0.94 -18.91 -7.11
C GLY A 53 -2.42 -19.18 -7.37
N THR A 54 -3.15 -19.58 -6.35
CA THR A 54 -4.55 -20.03 -6.45
C THR A 54 -5.46 -19.41 -5.39
N LYS A 55 -4.93 -18.52 -4.54
CA LYS A 55 -5.67 -17.82 -3.50
C LYS A 55 -6.36 -16.57 -4.03
#